data_AF-A0A9W9EPL3-F1
#
_entry.id   AF-A0A9W9EPL3-F1
#
_cell.length_a   1.000
_cell.length_b   1.000
_cell.length_c   1.000
_cell.angle_alpha   90.00
_cell.angle_beta   90.00
_cell.angle_gamma   90.00
#
_symmetry.space_group_name_H-M   'P 1'
#
loop_
_entity.id
_entity.type
_entity.pdbx_description
1 polymer ?
#
loop_
_entity_poly.entity_id
_entity_poly.type
_entity_poly.pdbx_seq_one_letter_code
_entity_poly.pdbx_strand_id
1 'polypeptide(L)'
;MHPMFQALSRHCSEDSMLRDATLALSSCNFSRLHPDIKDTTNRYMGYFSPALVHQTRSQLYYSQAIRKFTALSEYECQNTPIVILTVLTIFAYIESSMGNFHGFNCHDQGMSSLLLNLNVSLKDPTLEALLAAWLQIRIVVWWGRAYFCSLQVLQHLPSALLPELLQDGSASPHRRRVTVLGIMCESHRLNFQRVLKHWEPTNTEVSEHQEHLGEVEDYTQTISKLAMQSSELDIWVSELPPSDLPIENHGHLEGSEMNLQENSIHFQSHEAALNYAYYVVGRIMQCTGLLEALRMNESPPSAHEFTEEEEWTLLLLRIVKGTDMQKSLTMNNYTIGFSGLLLTALLRCRSHSLGLEIQNWLQGLANLQSTEEGAFPLYQTLGVAKAINRQKEIYRDVLGATQPVDDDGGTPKFNAYNSQPISTLLFHGICKYSGALFSECVSIDI
;
A
#
# COMPACT_ATOMS: atom_id res chain seq x y z
N MET A 1 -2.74 13.20 -12.11
CA MET A 1 -2.01 14.15 -11.24
C MET A 1 -2.85 14.34 -9.98
N HIS A 2 -2.26 14.28 -8.77
CA HIS A 2 -3.03 14.42 -7.53
C HIS A 2 -3.87 15.72 -7.57
N PRO A 3 -5.16 15.72 -7.19
CA PRO A 3 -6.07 16.86 -7.35
C PRO A 3 -5.53 18.19 -6.80
N MET A 4 -4.72 18.14 -5.74
CA MET A 4 -4.09 19.34 -5.19
C MET A 4 -3.16 20.08 -6.14
N PHE A 5 -2.47 19.38 -7.03
CA PHE A 5 -1.55 20.06 -7.96
C PHE A 5 -2.33 20.83 -9.05
N GLN A 6 -3.61 20.52 -9.26
CA GLN A 6 -4.49 21.37 -10.06
C GLN A 6 -4.81 22.68 -9.34
N ALA A 7 -5.01 22.68 -8.02
CA ALA A 7 -5.21 23.89 -7.23
C ALA A 7 -3.94 24.76 -7.18
N LEU A 8 -2.77 24.13 -7.14
CA LEU A 8 -1.47 24.80 -7.09
C LEU A 8 -0.96 25.26 -8.47
N SER A 9 -1.59 24.80 -9.57
CA SER A 9 -1.24 25.20 -10.94
C SER A 9 -1.31 26.70 -11.19
N ARG A 10 -2.20 27.42 -10.48
CA ARG A 10 -2.33 28.89 -10.58
C ARG A 10 -1.12 29.64 -10.01
N HIS A 11 -0.39 29.04 -9.07
CA HIS A 11 0.81 29.62 -8.45
C HIS A 11 2.10 29.19 -9.17
N CYS A 12 2.03 28.18 -10.04
CA CYS A 12 3.20 27.64 -10.75
C CYS A 12 3.81 28.60 -11.77
N SER A 13 3.09 29.63 -12.23
CA SER A 13 3.62 30.60 -13.19
C SER A 13 4.53 31.65 -12.56
N GLU A 14 4.39 31.90 -11.26
CA GLU A 14 5.05 33.01 -10.57
C GLU A 14 6.32 32.56 -9.83
N ASP A 15 6.35 31.34 -9.31
CA ASP A 15 7.50 30.79 -8.61
C ASP A 15 8.30 29.81 -9.50
N SER A 16 9.56 30.17 -9.78
CA SER A 16 10.41 29.40 -10.67
C SER A 16 10.88 28.05 -10.10
N MET A 17 10.93 27.89 -8.78
CA MET A 17 11.28 26.63 -8.12
C MET A 17 10.09 25.67 -8.17
N LEU A 18 8.88 26.16 -7.85
CA LEU A 18 7.65 25.39 -7.94
C LEU A 18 7.36 24.92 -9.37
N ARG A 19 7.62 25.79 -10.35
CA ARG A 19 7.51 25.44 -11.77
C ARG A 19 8.41 24.26 -12.14
N ASP A 20 9.69 24.32 -11.76
CA ASP A 20 10.65 23.26 -12.10
C ASP A 20 10.28 21.96 -11.37
N ALA A 21 9.86 22.00 -10.11
CA ALA A 21 9.39 20.81 -9.39
C ALA A 21 8.15 20.19 -10.07
N THR A 22 7.19 21.01 -10.49
CA THR A 22 5.98 20.54 -11.19
C THR A 22 6.30 19.92 -12.55
N LEU A 23 7.22 20.52 -13.31
CA LEU A 23 7.71 19.96 -14.57
C LEU A 23 8.48 18.65 -14.36
N ALA A 24 9.21 18.53 -13.26
CA ALA A 24 9.92 17.31 -12.89
C ALA A 24 8.94 16.15 -12.64
N LEU A 25 7.90 16.38 -11.83
CA LEU A 25 6.87 15.38 -11.53
C LEU A 25 6.06 15.02 -12.77
N SER A 26 5.67 16.01 -13.57
CA SER A 26 4.92 15.78 -14.81
C SER A 26 5.75 14.93 -15.78
N SER A 27 7.02 15.27 -15.97
CA SER A 27 7.93 14.50 -16.84
C SER A 27 8.17 13.09 -16.30
N CYS A 28 8.27 12.92 -14.98
CA CYS A 28 8.36 11.60 -14.35
C CYS A 28 7.11 10.76 -14.66
N ASN A 29 5.91 11.31 -14.45
CA ASN A 29 4.66 10.60 -14.76
C ASN A 29 4.55 10.23 -16.25
N PHE A 30 4.89 11.17 -17.15
CA PHE A 30 4.88 10.89 -18.60
C PHE A 30 5.86 9.78 -18.99
N SER A 31 7.06 9.77 -18.40
CA SER A 31 8.07 8.73 -18.59
C SER A 31 7.52 7.34 -18.26
N ARG A 32 6.75 7.24 -17.17
CA ARG A 32 6.23 5.97 -16.67
C ARG A 32 5.00 5.48 -17.45
N LEU A 33 4.14 6.40 -17.88
CA LEU A 33 2.94 6.09 -18.67
C LEU A 33 3.22 5.70 -20.13
N HIS A 34 4.39 6.08 -20.66
CA HIS A 34 4.80 5.77 -22.03
C HIS A 34 6.14 5.02 -22.02
N PRO A 35 6.15 3.75 -21.59
CA PRO A 35 7.38 2.96 -21.52
C PRO A 35 8.05 2.78 -22.87
N ASP A 36 9.39 2.75 -22.86
CA ASP A 36 10.21 2.23 -23.95
C ASP A 36 10.37 0.71 -23.80
N ILE A 37 10.46 -0.01 -24.92
CA ILE A 37 10.77 -1.46 -24.94
C ILE A 37 12.28 -1.63 -24.78
N LYS A 38 12.69 -2.54 -23.89
CA LYS A 38 14.10 -2.88 -23.69
C LYS A 38 14.56 -3.91 -24.72
N ASP A 39 15.75 -3.67 -25.30
CA ASP A 39 16.44 -4.65 -26.15
C ASP A 39 17.14 -5.77 -25.34
N THR A 40 17.26 -5.63 -24.01
CA THR A 40 18.04 -6.54 -23.15
C THR A 40 17.19 -7.64 -22.50
N THR A 41 17.74 -8.86 -22.41
CA THR A 41 17.07 -10.09 -21.94
C THR A 41 17.07 -10.29 -20.41
N ASN A 42 17.27 -9.25 -19.59
CA ASN A 42 17.34 -9.44 -18.14
C ASN A 42 15.93 -9.68 -17.56
N ARG A 43 15.51 -10.96 -17.51
CA ARG A 43 14.14 -11.40 -17.25
C ARG A 43 13.54 -10.81 -15.96
N TYR A 44 14.35 -10.59 -14.94
CA TYR A 44 13.90 -10.07 -13.63
C TYR A 44 13.54 -8.58 -13.61
N MET A 45 13.89 -7.82 -14.66
CA MET A 45 13.71 -6.35 -14.73
C MET A 45 12.58 -5.93 -15.69
N GLY A 46 11.79 -6.90 -16.16
CA GLY A 46 10.72 -6.72 -17.13
C GLY A 46 11.20 -6.30 -18.53
N TYR A 47 10.27 -6.29 -19.49
CA TYR A 47 10.51 -5.93 -20.89
C TYR A 47 10.49 -4.42 -21.16
N PHE A 48 10.09 -3.62 -20.17
CA PHE A 48 9.86 -2.19 -20.32
C PHE A 48 10.78 -1.35 -19.42
N SER A 49 11.16 -0.18 -19.90
CA SER A 49 11.81 0.89 -19.13
C SER A 49 10.99 2.18 -19.22
N PRO A 50 11.07 3.07 -18.22
CA PRO A 50 10.52 4.42 -18.35
C PRO A 50 11.11 5.14 -19.58
N ALA A 51 10.31 5.96 -20.27
CA ALA A 51 10.75 6.65 -21.48
C ALA A 51 11.96 7.57 -21.22
N LEU A 52 13.09 7.26 -21.86
CA LEU A 52 14.38 7.87 -21.54
C LEU A 52 14.37 9.40 -21.68
N VAL A 53 13.68 9.91 -22.71
CA VAL A 53 13.57 11.35 -22.99
C VAL A 53 12.86 12.07 -21.85
N HIS A 54 11.74 11.52 -21.37
CA HIS A 54 10.95 12.11 -20.29
C HIS A 54 11.62 11.92 -18.93
N GLN A 55 12.28 10.78 -18.70
CA GLN A 55 13.08 10.54 -17.51
C GLN A 55 14.22 11.56 -17.38
N THR A 56 14.96 11.80 -18.47
CA THR A 56 16.06 12.76 -18.49
C THR A 56 15.57 14.17 -18.20
N ARG A 57 14.45 14.59 -18.82
CA ARG A 57 13.81 15.88 -18.53
C ARG A 57 13.40 16.00 -17.07
N SER A 58 12.79 14.94 -16.51
CA SER A 58 12.42 14.90 -15.09
C SER A 58 13.62 15.19 -14.19
N GLN A 59 14.75 14.52 -14.42
CA GLN A 59 15.97 14.71 -13.63
C GLN A 59 16.59 16.11 -13.78
N LEU A 60 16.54 16.69 -14.98
CA LEU A 60 17.01 18.06 -15.22
C LEU A 60 16.19 19.08 -14.43
N TYR A 61 14.86 19.00 -14.50
CA TYR A 61 13.98 19.89 -13.77
C TYR A 61 14.07 19.68 -12.25
N TYR A 62 14.14 18.43 -11.81
CA TYR A 62 14.33 18.07 -10.39
C TYR A 62 15.62 18.70 -9.85
N SER A 63 16.72 18.55 -10.58
CA SER A 63 18.02 19.13 -10.21
C SER A 63 17.98 20.66 -10.14
N GLN A 64 17.25 21.32 -11.05
CA GLN A 64 17.10 22.78 -11.03
C GLN A 64 16.27 23.24 -9.82
N ALA A 65 15.17 22.55 -9.53
CA ALA A 65 14.34 22.83 -8.37
C ALA A 65 15.12 22.64 -7.05
N ILE A 66 15.87 21.54 -6.91
CA ILE A 66 16.72 21.28 -5.74
C ILE A 66 17.75 22.39 -5.55
N ARG A 67 18.47 22.81 -6.60
CA ARG A 67 19.46 23.89 -6.49
C ARG A 67 18.85 25.19 -5.95
N LYS A 68 17.66 25.55 -6.43
CA LYS A 68 16.93 26.73 -5.96
C LYS A 68 16.47 26.56 -4.51
N PHE A 69 15.92 25.40 -4.18
CA PHE A 69 15.49 25.05 -2.84
C PHE A 69 16.64 25.17 -1.82
N THR A 70 17.81 24.61 -2.14
CA THR A 70 18.99 24.67 -1.27
C THR A 70 19.62 26.06 -1.16
N ALA A 71 19.26 26.98 -2.05
CA ALA A 71 19.74 28.37 -2.03
C ALA A 71 18.80 29.31 -1.25
N LEU A 72 17.66 28.83 -0.78
CA LEU A 72 16.72 29.63 0.01
C LEU A 72 17.35 30.07 1.33
N SER A 73 17.18 31.35 1.67
CA SER A 73 17.49 31.88 2.99
C SER A 73 16.43 31.51 4.01
N GLU A 74 16.79 31.55 5.30
CA GLU A 74 15.83 31.32 6.40
C GLU A 74 14.63 32.29 6.33
N TYR A 75 14.87 33.53 5.92
CA TYR A 75 13.82 34.52 5.70
C TYR A 75 12.85 34.12 4.59
N GLU A 76 13.34 33.65 3.43
CA GLU A 76 12.48 33.17 2.35
C GLU A 76 11.67 31.93 2.79
N CYS A 77 12.30 31.06 3.59
CA CYS A 77 11.65 29.90 4.16
C CYS A 77 10.44 30.23 5.04
N GLN A 78 10.57 31.27 5.86
CA GLN A 78 9.50 31.70 6.77
C GLN A 78 8.37 32.46 6.04
N ASN A 79 8.68 33.16 4.93
CA ASN A 79 7.69 33.96 4.22
C ASN A 79 6.89 33.19 3.15
N THR A 80 7.39 32.04 2.69
CA THR A 80 6.73 31.24 1.63
C THR A 80 6.48 29.78 2.01
N PRO A 81 5.97 29.48 3.23
CA PRO A 81 5.89 28.10 3.73
C PRO A 81 5.04 27.18 2.86
N ILE A 82 3.92 27.67 2.31
CA ILE A 82 3.04 26.86 1.44
C ILE A 82 3.75 26.42 0.16
N VAL A 83 4.56 27.30 -0.45
CA VAL A 83 5.33 26.96 -1.67
C VAL A 83 6.38 25.91 -1.35
N ILE A 84 7.07 26.06 -0.23
CA ILE A 84 8.13 25.14 0.21
C ILE A 84 7.55 23.77 0.57
N LEU A 85 6.46 23.74 1.33
CA LEU A 85 5.71 22.51 1.63
C LEU A 85 5.22 21.85 0.34
N THR A 86 4.76 22.63 -0.63
CA THR A 86 4.36 22.09 -1.94
C THR A 86 5.54 21.45 -2.66
N VAL A 87 6.69 22.13 -2.74
CA VAL A 87 7.89 21.64 -3.42
C VAL A 87 8.43 20.38 -2.74
N LEU A 88 8.52 20.35 -1.41
CA LEU A 88 8.90 19.16 -0.66
C LEU A 88 7.94 18.00 -0.88
N THR A 89 6.63 18.28 -0.91
CA THR A 89 5.61 17.26 -1.22
C THR A 89 5.83 16.71 -2.63
N ILE A 90 6.09 17.56 -3.62
CA ILE A 90 6.38 17.14 -5.00
C ILE A 90 7.64 16.26 -5.05
N PHE A 91 8.72 16.65 -4.36
CA PHE A 91 9.93 15.83 -4.29
C PHE A 91 9.64 14.46 -3.68
N ALA A 92 8.87 14.40 -2.60
CA ALA A 92 8.45 13.13 -2.00
C ALA A 92 7.66 12.24 -2.99
N TYR A 93 6.75 12.81 -3.78
CA TYR A 93 6.04 12.07 -4.85
C TYR A 93 6.98 11.54 -5.93
N ILE A 94 7.96 12.35 -6.37
CA ILE A 94 8.96 11.92 -7.36
C ILE A 94 9.77 10.75 -6.80
N GLU A 95 10.36 10.91 -5.61
CA GLU A 95 11.23 9.88 -5.02
C GLU A 95 10.46 8.59 -4.72
N SER A 96 9.24 8.69 -4.20
CA SER A 96 8.37 7.53 -3.97
C SER A 96 8.02 6.80 -5.27
N SER A 97 7.62 7.53 -6.33
CA SER A 97 7.33 6.91 -7.64
C SER A 97 8.54 6.20 -8.25
N MET A 98 9.74 6.71 -7.96
CA MET A 98 11.01 6.13 -8.36
C MET A 98 11.47 4.99 -7.44
N GLY A 99 10.74 4.66 -6.38
CA GLY A 99 11.19 3.68 -5.37
C GLY A 99 12.50 4.08 -4.70
N ASN A 100 12.83 5.38 -4.65
CA ASN A 100 14.03 5.89 -4.00
C ASN A 100 13.73 6.19 -2.52
N PHE A 101 13.76 5.14 -1.69
CA PHE A 101 13.45 5.24 -0.26
C PHE A 101 14.38 6.21 0.48
N HIS A 102 15.67 6.24 0.14
CA HIS A 102 16.62 7.16 0.76
C HIS A 102 16.30 8.63 0.43
N GLY A 103 16.10 8.93 -0.86
CA GLY A 103 15.72 10.27 -1.30
C GLY A 103 14.40 10.72 -0.69
N PHE A 104 13.41 9.82 -0.63
CA PHE A 104 12.13 10.08 0.02
C PHE A 104 12.31 10.45 1.51
N ASN A 105 13.05 9.62 2.26
CA ASN A 105 13.26 9.84 3.70
C ASN A 105 13.94 11.18 3.99
N CYS A 106 14.85 11.63 3.12
CA CYS A 106 15.48 12.95 3.24
C CYS A 106 14.43 14.08 3.18
N HIS A 107 13.51 14.03 2.21
CA HIS A 107 12.45 15.04 2.09
C HIS A 107 11.39 14.92 3.19
N ASP A 108 11.07 13.70 3.63
CA ASP A 108 10.13 13.45 4.72
C ASP A 108 10.63 14.04 6.05
N GLN A 109 11.93 13.88 6.33
CA GLN A 109 12.59 14.51 7.48
C GLN A 109 12.57 16.03 7.35
N GLY A 110 12.92 16.58 6.19
CA GLY A 110 12.86 18.02 5.93
C GLY A 110 11.45 18.60 6.14
N MET A 111 10.41 17.89 5.68
CA MET A 111 9.00 18.24 5.89
C MET A 111 8.66 18.25 7.39
N SER A 112 9.02 17.18 8.10
CA SER A 112 8.74 17.05 9.53
C SER A 112 9.41 18.17 10.34
N SER A 113 10.68 18.46 10.06
CA SER A 113 11.42 19.56 10.70
C SER A 113 10.80 20.93 10.38
N LEU A 114 10.35 21.15 9.14
CA LEU A 114 9.70 22.41 8.77
C LEU A 114 8.37 22.59 9.51
N LEU A 115 7.53 21.55 9.57
CA LEU A 115 6.24 21.60 10.26
C LEU A 115 6.38 21.87 11.76
N LEU A 116 7.39 21.30 12.43
CA LEU A 116 7.67 21.57 13.84
C LEU A 116 8.02 23.04 14.10
N ASN A 117 8.60 23.73 13.12
CA ASN A 117 9.01 25.13 13.22
C ASN A 117 7.93 26.11 12.74
N LEU A 118 6.86 25.60 12.11
CA LEU A 118 5.79 26.41 11.55
C LEU A 118 4.67 26.63 12.59
N ASN A 119 4.52 27.87 13.06
CA ASN A 119 3.35 28.32 13.82
C ASN A 119 2.14 28.57 12.90
N VAL A 120 1.74 27.57 12.11
CA VAL A 120 0.64 27.74 11.13
C VAL A 120 -0.66 27.17 11.67
N SER A 121 -1.74 27.92 11.50
CA SER A 121 -3.10 27.47 11.85
C SER A 121 -3.58 26.43 10.83
N LEU A 122 -3.91 25.23 11.30
CA LEU A 122 -4.45 24.12 10.50
C LEU A 122 -5.85 24.36 9.92
N LYS A 123 -6.39 25.57 10.08
CA LYS A 123 -7.67 25.99 9.50
C LYS A 123 -7.55 26.39 8.03
N ASP A 124 -6.33 26.49 7.48
CA ASP A 124 -6.13 26.72 6.05
C ASP A 124 -6.38 25.42 5.26
N PRO A 125 -7.42 25.37 4.40
CA PRO A 125 -7.73 24.18 3.62
C PRO A 125 -6.61 23.77 2.64
N THR A 126 -5.77 24.71 2.21
CA THR A 126 -4.61 24.42 1.35
C THR A 126 -3.55 23.65 2.12
N LEU A 127 -3.28 24.08 3.36
CA LEU A 127 -2.34 23.40 4.23
C LEU A 127 -2.86 22.01 4.64
N GLU A 128 -4.14 21.91 5.01
CA GLU A 128 -4.76 20.61 5.34
C GLU A 128 -4.61 19.63 4.18
N ALA A 129 -4.92 20.07 2.96
CA ALA A 129 -4.75 19.24 1.77
C ALA A 129 -3.28 18.83 1.61
N LEU A 130 -2.33 19.77 1.69
CA LEU A 130 -0.90 19.50 1.55
C LEU A 130 -0.41 18.46 2.57
N LEU A 131 -0.82 18.59 3.82
CA LEU A 131 -0.54 17.64 4.88
C LEU A 131 -1.12 16.26 4.57
N ALA A 132 -2.37 16.21 4.12
CA ALA A 132 -3.00 14.96 3.73
C ALA A 132 -2.24 14.29 2.57
N ALA A 133 -1.82 15.04 1.55
CA ALA A 133 -1.07 14.48 0.44
C ALA A 133 0.34 14.01 0.84
N TRP A 134 1.00 14.73 1.76
CA TRP A 134 2.27 14.31 2.35
C TRP A 134 2.11 13.01 3.16
N LEU A 135 1.08 12.92 4.00
CA LEU A 135 0.80 11.71 4.77
C LEU A 135 0.41 10.53 3.89
N GLN A 136 -0.37 10.77 2.83
CA GLN A 136 -0.67 9.75 1.84
C GLN A 136 0.61 9.16 1.22
N ILE A 137 1.56 10.00 0.80
CA ILE A 137 2.79 9.48 0.18
C ILE A 137 3.68 8.75 1.19
N ARG A 138 3.70 9.18 2.46
CA ARG A 138 4.35 8.41 3.55
C ARG A 138 3.73 7.04 3.72
N ILE A 139 2.40 6.95 3.70
CA ILE A 139 1.70 5.67 3.83
C ILE A 139 1.98 4.76 2.61
N VAL A 140 2.05 5.31 1.39
CA VAL A 140 2.43 4.55 0.20
C VAL A 140 3.85 3.99 0.31
N VAL A 141 4.80 4.80 0.77
CA VAL A 141 6.19 4.35 0.98
C VAL A 141 6.28 3.31 2.08
N TRP A 142 5.57 3.53 3.19
CA TRP A 142 5.44 2.56 4.28
C TRP A 142 4.92 1.22 3.77
N TRP A 143 3.85 1.24 2.97
CA TRP A 143 3.26 0.05 2.36
C TRP A 143 4.24 -0.65 1.43
N GLY A 144 4.93 0.11 0.57
CA GLY A 144 5.97 -0.40 -0.31
C GLY A 144 7.12 -1.10 0.45
N ARG A 145 7.49 -0.62 1.66
CA ARG A 145 8.48 -1.28 2.52
C ARG A 145 7.91 -2.45 3.31
N ALA A 146 6.63 -2.43 3.65
CA ALA A 146 6.01 -3.51 4.41
C ALA A 146 5.95 -4.82 3.60
N TYR A 147 5.83 -4.71 2.28
CA TYR A 147 5.83 -5.84 1.38
C TYR A 147 7.22 -6.12 0.84
N PHE A 148 7.64 -7.38 0.90
CA PHE A 148 8.93 -7.84 0.36
C PHE A 148 10.15 -7.16 1.02
N CYS A 149 10.09 -6.89 2.32
CA CYS A 149 11.28 -6.70 3.15
C CYS A 149 11.65 -8.00 3.87
N SER A 150 12.77 -8.01 4.59
CA SER A 150 13.10 -9.14 5.47
C SER A 150 12.12 -9.25 6.65
N LEU A 151 12.04 -10.46 7.23
CA LEU A 151 11.24 -10.71 8.44
C LEU A 151 11.59 -9.75 9.58
N GLN A 152 12.88 -9.47 9.78
CA GLN A 152 13.37 -8.56 10.81
C GLN A 152 12.85 -7.12 10.62
N VAL A 153 12.86 -6.62 9.37
CA VAL A 153 12.36 -5.28 9.07
C VAL A 153 10.85 -5.20 9.29
N LEU A 154 10.10 -6.23 8.87
CA LEU A 154 8.65 -6.30 9.01
C LEU A 154 8.20 -6.24 10.48
N GLN A 155 8.95 -6.90 11.38
CA GLN A 155 8.73 -6.86 12.82
C GLN A 155 9.00 -5.50 13.47
N HIS A 156 9.88 -4.71 12.88
CA HIS A 156 10.27 -3.39 13.39
C HIS A 156 9.69 -2.23 12.57
N LEU A 157 8.69 -2.49 11.72
CA LEU A 157 8.02 -1.44 10.98
C LEU A 157 7.45 -0.39 11.95
N PRO A 158 7.67 0.91 11.67
CA PRO A 158 7.11 1.98 12.49
C PRO A 158 5.58 1.97 12.37
N SER A 159 4.91 2.53 13.38
CA SER A 159 3.46 2.72 13.34
C SER A 159 3.06 3.63 12.17
N ALA A 160 1.94 3.29 11.53
CA ALA A 160 1.36 4.06 10.43
C ALA A 160 0.30 5.07 10.91
N LEU A 161 0.16 5.26 12.23
CA LEU A 161 -0.82 6.16 12.81
C LEU A 161 -0.60 7.61 12.37
N LEU A 162 -1.73 8.32 12.24
CA LEU A 162 -1.73 9.71 11.84
C LEU A 162 -1.33 10.62 13.00
N PRO A 163 -0.58 11.71 12.72
CA PRO A 163 -0.32 12.73 13.72
C PRO A 163 -1.64 13.30 14.26
N GLU A 164 -1.66 13.62 15.56
CA GLU A 164 -2.80 14.27 16.25
C GLU A 164 -3.28 15.55 15.54
N LEU A 165 -2.38 16.18 14.78
CA LEU A 165 -2.59 17.35 13.94
C LEU A 165 -3.80 17.24 12.99
N LEU A 166 -4.25 16.03 12.65
CA LEU A 166 -5.41 15.78 11.79
C LEU A 166 -6.64 15.25 12.53
N GLN A 167 -6.74 15.40 13.86
CA GLN A 167 -7.89 14.89 14.63
C GLN A 167 -9.05 15.89 14.76
N ASP A 168 -8.83 17.20 14.58
CA ASP A 168 -9.88 18.23 14.72
C ASP A 168 -10.46 18.71 13.37
N GLY A 169 -11.79 18.70 13.17
CA GLY A 169 -12.49 19.31 12.02
C GLY A 169 -13.36 18.36 11.17
N SER A 170 -14.16 18.92 10.23
CA SER A 170 -14.98 18.10 9.31
C SER A 170 -14.10 17.37 8.29
N ALA A 171 -14.42 16.11 8.00
CA ALA A 171 -13.55 15.26 7.20
C ALA A 171 -13.60 15.65 5.71
N SER A 172 -12.61 16.44 5.26
CA SER A 172 -12.37 16.69 3.83
C SER A 172 -12.12 15.37 3.08
N PRO A 173 -12.36 15.29 1.74
CA PRO A 173 -12.11 14.05 0.99
C PRO A 173 -10.66 13.55 1.11
N HIS A 174 -9.69 14.46 1.16
CA HIS A 174 -8.27 14.13 1.34
C HIS A 174 -7.99 13.56 2.73
N ARG A 175 -8.57 14.16 3.77
CA ARG A 175 -8.47 13.64 5.13
C ARG A 175 -9.11 12.27 5.28
N ARG A 176 -10.32 12.06 4.76
CA ARG A 176 -10.99 10.75 4.78
C ARG A 176 -10.12 9.65 4.18
N ARG A 177 -9.50 9.91 3.02
CA ARG A 177 -8.57 8.95 2.40
C ARG A 177 -7.40 8.60 3.31
N VAL A 178 -6.76 9.61 3.87
CA VAL A 178 -5.57 9.42 4.69
C VAL A 178 -5.92 8.70 5.99
N THR A 179 -7.08 8.98 6.58
CA THR A 179 -7.62 8.27 7.75
C THR A 179 -7.78 6.77 7.47
N VAL A 180 -8.51 6.38 6.42
CA VAL A 180 -8.71 4.95 6.12
C VAL A 180 -7.40 4.25 5.76
N LEU A 181 -6.49 4.93 5.06
CA LEU A 181 -5.17 4.41 4.75
C LEU A 181 -4.33 4.15 6.01
N GLY A 182 -4.33 5.10 6.96
CA GLY A 182 -3.62 4.96 8.23
C GLY A 182 -4.16 3.79 9.06
N ILE A 183 -5.50 3.71 9.20
CA ILE A 183 -6.17 2.61 9.92
C ILE A 183 -5.85 1.26 9.26
N MET A 184 -5.94 1.16 7.94
CA MET A 184 -5.62 -0.06 7.18
C MET A 184 -4.16 -0.48 7.40
N CYS A 185 -3.21 0.46 7.30
CA CYS A 185 -1.79 0.15 7.44
C CYS A 185 -1.41 -0.22 8.88
N GLU A 186 -2.00 0.43 9.89
CA GLU A 186 -1.77 0.07 11.28
C GLU A 186 -2.39 -1.30 11.61
N SER A 187 -3.60 -1.58 11.12
CA SER A 187 -4.24 -2.90 11.24
C SER A 187 -3.38 -3.98 10.58
N HIS A 188 -2.87 -3.70 9.37
CA HIS A 188 -1.93 -4.57 8.66
C HIS A 188 -0.68 -4.84 9.50
N ARG A 189 -0.03 -3.79 10.02
CA ARG A 189 1.19 -3.90 10.84
C ARG A 189 0.97 -4.81 12.04
N LEU A 190 -0.08 -4.55 12.82
CA LEU A 190 -0.43 -5.32 14.02
C LEU A 190 -0.69 -6.79 13.69
N ASN A 191 -1.49 -7.04 12.66
CA ASN A 191 -1.84 -8.39 12.23
C ASN A 191 -0.61 -9.15 11.70
N PHE A 192 0.15 -8.56 10.77
CA PHE A 192 1.33 -9.21 10.19
C PHE A 192 2.42 -9.48 11.22
N GLN A 193 2.70 -8.53 12.12
CA GLN A 193 3.67 -8.75 13.19
C GLN A 193 3.28 -9.95 14.04
N ARG A 194 2.01 -10.05 14.43
CA ARG A 194 1.55 -11.17 15.27
C ARG A 194 1.59 -12.52 14.55
N VAL A 195 1.21 -12.55 13.26
CA VAL A 195 1.31 -13.75 12.43
C VAL A 195 2.78 -14.17 12.31
N LEU A 196 3.66 -13.25 11.93
CA LEU A 196 5.04 -13.58 11.59
C LEU A 196 5.95 -13.83 12.79
N LYS A 197 5.53 -13.45 14.01
CA LYS A 197 6.22 -13.77 15.26
C LYS A 197 6.46 -15.29 15.43
N HIS A 198 5.59 -16.14 14.87
CA HIS A 198 5.73 -17.59 14.93
C HIS A 198 6.94 -18.16 14.15
N TRP A 199 7.59 -17.32 13.33
CA TRP A 199 8.79 -17.68 12.56
C TRP A 199 10.04 -16.90 12.99
N GLU A 200 9.97 -16.18 14.11
CA GLU A 200 11.15 -15.58 14.70
C GLU A 200 12.13 -16.68 15.14
N PRO A 201 13.44 -16.52 14.89
CA PRO A 201 14.41 -17.37 15.55
C PRO A 201 14.27 -17.14 17.05
N THR A 202 13.93 -18.17 17.80
CA THR A 202 13.95 -18.15 19.26
C THR A 202 15.40 -17.96 19.70
N ASN A 203 15.80 -16.70 19.80
CA ASN A 203 16.98 -16.34 20.54
C ASN A 203 16.62 -16.51 22.01
N THR A 204 17.29 -17.47 22.65
CA THR A 204 17.67 -17.52 24.06
C THR A 204 16.92 -18.44 25.03
N GLU A 205 17.74 -18.88 25.99
CA GLU A 205 17.57 -19.69 27.18
C GLU A 205 16.59 -19.06 28.20
N VAL A 206 15.42 -18.61 27.76
CA VAL A 206 14.38 -18.07 28.66
C VAL A 206 13.51 -19.23 29.16
N SER A 207 13.15 -19.19 30.44
CA SER A 207 12.23 -20.19 31.02
C SER A 207 10.87 -20.11 30.33
N GLU A 208 10.37 -21.24 29.83
CA GLU A 208 9.09 -21.38 29.10
C GLU A 208 7.92 -20.65 29.79
N HIS A 209 7.92 -20.57 31.13
CA HIS A 209 6.86 -19.91 31.89
C HIS A 209 6.86 -18.37 31.78
N GLN A 210 8.03 -17.74 31.64
CA GLN A 210 8.14 -16.29 31.44
C GLN A 210 7.84 -15.88 30.00
N GLU A 211 8.21 -16.73 29.03
CA GLU A 211 7.83 -16.54 27.63
C GLU A 211 6.32 -16.60 27.44
N HIS A 212 5.64 -17.59 28.04
CA HIS A 212 4.19 -17.73 27.92
C HIS A 212 3.40 -16.56 28.52
N LEU A 213 3.79 -16.03 29.68
CA LEU A 213 3.10 -14.86 30.27
C LEU A 213 3.29 -13.60 29.42
N GLY A 214 4.50 -13.36 28.92
CA GLY A 214 4.77 -12.25 28.00
C GLY A 214 4.05 -12.39 26.66
N GLU A 215 3.90 -13.61 26.15
CA GLU A 215 3.15 -13.88 24.92
C GLU A 215 1.65 -13.61 25.06
N VAL A 216 1.04 -13.98 26.19
CA VAL A 216 -0.39 -13.73 26.45
C VAL A 216 -0.68 -12.23 26.59
N GLU A 217 0.19 -11.49 27.28
CA GLU A 217 0.07 -10.03 27.42
C GLU A 217 0.21 -9.33 26.06
N ASP A 218 1.23 -9.69 25.27
CA ASP A 218 1.46 -9.15 23.93
C ASP A 218 0.32 -9.46 22.95
N TYR A 219 -0.20 -10.69 22.99
CA TYR A 219 -1.40 -11.08 22.23
C TYR A 219 -2.59 -10.21 22.61
N THR A 220 -2.90 -10.09 23.89
CA THR A 220 -4.06 -9.33 24.38
C THR A 220 -3.94 -7.85 24.01
N GLN A 221 -2.73 -7.29 24.10
CA GLN A 221 -2.45 -5.93 23.66
C GLN A 221 -2.67 -5.75 22.15
N THR A 222 -2.23 -6.72 21.34
CA THR A 222 -2.42 -6.69 19.89
C THR A 222 -3.89 -6.71 19.51
N ILE A 223 -4.68 -7.62 20.10
CA ILE A 223 -6.13 -7.71 19.85
C ILE A 223 -6.84 -6.43 20.28
N SER A 224 -6.49 -5.87 21.43
CA SER A 224 -7.04 -4.58 21.88
C SER A 224 -6.74 -3.45 20.90
N LYS A 225 -5.50 -3.37 20.37
CA LYS A 225 -5.13 -2.40 19.35
C LYS A 225 -5.89 -2.59 18.03
N LEU A 226 -6.07 -3.83 17.57
CA LEU A 226 -6.88 -4.14 16.39
C LEU A 226 -8.35 -3.74 16.60
N ALA A 227 -8.91 -3.99 17.78
CA ALA A 227 -10.27 -3.57 18.13
C ALA A 227 -10.42 -2.04 18.12
N MET A 228 -9.42 -1.30 18.62
CA MET A 228 -9.40 0.17 18.50
C MET A 228 -9.40 0.61 17.04
N GLN A 229 -8.56 0.00 16.19
CA GLN A 229 -8.56 0.31 14.75
C GLN A 229 -9.90 -0.02 14.07
N SER A 230 -10.56 -1.11 14.48
CA SER A 230 -11.90 -1.45 13.99
C SER A 230 -12.93 -0.39 14.37
N SER A 231 -12.92 0.08 15.62
CA SER A 231 -13.82 1.13 16.09
C SER A 231 -13.64 2.44 15.31
N GLU A 232 -12.39 2.85 15.06
CA GLU A 232 -12.10 4.03 14.24
C GLU A 232 -12.57 3.85 12.79
N LEU A 233 -12.49 2.63 12.26
CA LEU A 233 -12.96 2.31 10.93
C LEU A 233 -14.49 2.33 10.81
N ASP A 234 -15.19 1.92 11.87
CA ASP A 234 -16.65 2.01 11.97
C ASP A 234 -17.12 3.47 12.03
N ILE A 235 -16.39 4.35 12.74
CA ILE A 235 -16.64 5.79 12.73
C ILE A 235 -16.45 6.32 11.31
N TRP A 236 -15.31 6.01 10.68
CA TRP A 236 -14.98 6.48 9.34
C TRP A 236 -16.05 6.12 8.30
N VAL A 237 -16.56 4.88 8.31
CA VAL A 237 -17.59 4.46 7.34
C VAL A 237 -18.94 5.12 7.60
N SER A 238 -19.27 5.40 8.87
CA SER A 238 -20.52 6.08 9.25
C SER A 238 -20.58 7.55 8.80
N GLU A 239 -19.41 8.16 8.61
CA GLU A 239 -19.26 9.56 8.18
C GLU A 239 -19.17 9.74 6.66
N LEU A 240 -19.22 8.64 5.88
CA LEU A 240 -19.13 8.72 4.42
C LEU A 240 -20.35 9.43 3.81
N PRO A 241 -20.14 10.37 2.87
CA PRO A 241 -21.24 10.92 2.10
C PRO A 241 -21.83 9.85 1.17
N PRO A 242 -23.10 9.99 0.73
CA PRO A 242 -23.74 9.05 -0.18
C PRO A 242 -22.99 8.82 -1.50
N SER A 243 -22.16 9.78 -1.94
CA SER A 243 -21.32 9.64 -3.14
C SER A 243 -20.19 8.62 -3.00
N ASP A 244 -19.78 8.35 -1.77
CA ASP A 244 -18.65 7.49 -1.44
C ASP A 244 -19.12 6.08 -1.06
N LEU A 245 -20.44 5.85 -0.98
CA LEU A 245 -21.06 4.56 -0.68
C LEU A 245 -21.28 3.71 -1.94
N PRO A 246 -21.35 2.37 -1.81
CA PRO A 246 -21.76 1.47 -2.88
C PRO A 246 -23.09 1.88 -3.51
N ILE A 247 -23.18 1.79 -4.84
CA ILE A 247 -24.45 1.95 -5.55
C ILE A 247 -25.25 0.66 -5.39
N GLU A 248 -26.39 0.73 -4.70
CA GLU A 248 -27.30 -0.40 -4.55
C GLU A 248 -27.88 -0.81 -5.91
N ASN A 249 -27.45 -1.96 -6.43
CA ASN A 249 -28.13 -2.59 -7.56
C ASN A 249 -29.29 -3.43 -7.01
N HIS A 250 -30.52 -2.94 -7.14
CA HIS A 250 -31.75 -3.71 -6.85
C HIS A 250 -32.02 -4.79 -7.92
N GLY A 251 -31.02 -5.60 -8.26
CA GLY A 251 -31.12 -6.73 -9.18
C GLY A 251 -31.18 -8.04 -8.40
N HIS A 252 -32.38 -8.63 -8.35
CA HIS A 252 -32.73 -9.97 -7.83
C HIS A 252 -31.58 -10.90 -7.41
N LEU A 253 -31.29 -10.93 -6.11
CA LEU A 253 -30.56 -12.03 -5.45
C LEU A 253 -31.54 -13.16 -5.11
N GLU A 254 -32.04 -13.87 -6.12
CA GLU A 254 -32.71 -15.16 -5.91
C GLU A 254 -31.98 -16.26 -6.68
N GLY A 255 -31.16 -17.01 -5.95
CA GLY A 255 -31.05 -18.46 -6.13
C GLY A 255 -30.22 -19.01 -7.30
N SER A 256 -29.28 -18.27 -7.89
CA SER A 256 -28.39 -18.83 -8.91
C SER A 256 -26.92 -18.64 -8.55
N GLU A 257 -26.10 -19.61 -8.98
CA GLU A 257 -24.68 -19.81 -8.70
C GLU A 257 -23.85 -18.52 -8.61
N MET A 258 -22.77 -18.56 -7.81
CA MET A 258 -21.86 -17.47 -7.46
C MET A 258 -21.15 -16.85 -8.69
N ASN A 259 -21.90 -16.20 -9.58
CA ASN A 259 -21.38 -15.46 -10.70
C ASN A 259 -20.90 -14.11 -10.17
N LEU A 260 -19.62 -14.05 -9.81
CA LEU A 260 -18.97 -12.84 -9.29
C LEU A 260 -19.05 -11.66 -10.26
N GLN A 261 -19.29 -11.91 -11.55
CA GLN A 261 -19.41 -10.88 -12.57
C GLN A 261 -20.80 -10.22 -12.56
N GLU A 262 -21.85 -10.95 -12.17
CA GLU A 262 -23.21 -10.40 -11.98
C GLU A 262 -23.36 -9.71 -10.61
N ASN A 263 -22.48 -10.02 -9.66
CA ASN A 263 -22.49 -9.50 -8.30
C ASN A 263 -21.49 -8.35 -8.05
N SER A 264 -20.95 -7.71 -9.09
CA SER A 264 -20.00 -6.59 -8.92
C SER A 264 -20.62 -5.40 -8.21
N ILE A 265 -19.81 -4.68 -7.42
CA ILE A 265 -20.21 -3.47 -6.70
C ILE A 265 -19.64 -2.26 -7.41
N HIS A 266 -20.51 -1.32 -7.76
CA HIS A 266 -20.13 -0.08 -8.42
C HIS A 266 -20.20 1.11 -7.46
N PHE A 267 -19.39 2.13 -7.75
CA PHE A 267 -19.34 3.39 -7.01
C PHE A 267 -19.47 4.55 -7.99
N GLN A 268 -19.86 5.71 -7.49
CA GLN A 268 -19.98 6.93 -8.32
C GLN A 268 -18.64 7.39 -8.88
N SER A 269 -17.54 7.08 -8.19
CA SER A 269 -16.19 7.44 -8.62
C SER A 269 -15.18 6.33 -8.34
N HIS A 270 -14.07 6.36 -9.09
CA HIS A 270 -12.92 5.48 -8.85
C HIS A 270 -12.31 5.68 -7.47
N GLU A 271 -12.24 6.93 -7.01
CA GLU A 271 -11.68 7.29 -5.71
C GLU A 271 -12.53 6.76 -4.55
N ALA A 272 -13.85 6.77 -4.70
CA ALA A 272 -14.78 6.16 -3.74
C ALA A 272 -14.59 4.65 -3.67
N ALA A 273 -14.54 3.96 -4.82
CA ALA A 273 -14.30 2.52 -4.87
C ALA A 273 -12.97 2.14 -4.20
N LEU A 274 -11.90 2.90 -4.46
CA LEU A 274 -10.59 2.65 -3.89
C LEU A 274 -10.54 2.92 -2.38
N ASN A 275 -11.15 4.02 -1.91
CA ASN A 275 -11.23 4.30 -0.47
C ASN A 275 -12.03 3.22 0.26
N TYR A 276 -13.11 2.73 -0.33
CA TYR A 276 -13.90 1.65 0.24
C TYR A 276 -13.14 0.32 0.22
N ALA A 277 -12.29 0.08 -0.78
CA ALA A 277 -11.39 -1.08 -0.79
C ALA A 277 -10.33 -1.02 0.33
N TYR A 278 -9.82 0.17 0.68
CA TYR A 278 -8.97 0.32 1.87
C TYR A 278 -9.71 -0.04 3.16
N TYR A 279 -10.97 0.36 3.28
CA TYR A 279 -11.84 -0.05 4.37
C TYR A 279 -11.96 -1.58 4.43
N VAL A 280 -12.24 -2.24 3.31
CA VAL A 280 -12.37 -3.70 3.25
C VAL A 280 -11.07 -4.40 3.64
N VAL A 281 -9.92 -3.97 3.11
CA VAL A 281 -8.62 -4.55 3.52
C VAL A 281 -8.32 -4.30 4.99
N GLY A 282 -8.69 -3.13 5.52
CA GLY A 282 -8.66 -2.86 6.97
C GLY A 282 -9.42 -3.92 7.76
N ARG A 283 -10.65 -4.27 7.34
CA ARG A 283 -11.45 -5.34 7.96
C ARG A 283 -10.79 -6.70 7.87
N ILE A 284 -10.25 -7.08 6.70
CA ILE A 284 -9.49 -8.34 6.54
C ILE A 284 -8.34 -8.42 7.56
N MET A 285 -7.60 -7.33 7.77
CA MET A 285 -6.49 -7.29 8.73
C MET A 285 -6.94 -7.25 10.19
N GLN A 286 -8.19 -6.86 10.46
CA GLN A 286 -8.76 -6.78 11.80
C GLN A 286 -9.40 -8.09 12.26
N CYS A 287 -9.64 -9.04 11.35
CA CYS A 287 -10.06 -10.39 11.69
C CYS A 287 -9.04 -11.06 12.61
N THR A 288 -9.52 -11.60 13.74
CA THR A 288 -8.69 -12.19 14.79
C THR A 288 -8.67 -13.71 14.76
N GLY A 289 -9.57 -14.35 13.99
CA GLY A 289 -9.70 -15.81 13.94
C GLY A 289 -8.37 -16.49 13.66
N LEU A 290 -7.65 -16.05 12.60
CA LEU A 290 -6.33 -16.60 12.28
C LEU A 290 -5.32 -16.46 13.44
N LEU A 291 -5.33 -15.32 14.14
CA LEU A 291 -4.43 -15.05 15.25
C LEU A 291 -4.73 -15.96 16.45
N GLU A 292 -6.02 -16.22 16.72
CA GLU A 292 -6.48 -17.15 17.76
C GLU A 292 -6.04 -18.58 17.46
N ALA A 293 -6.23 -19.03 16.21
CA ALA A 293 -5.85 -20.38 15.79
C ALA A 293 -4.35 -20.62 15.87
N LEU A 294 -3.53 -19.66 15.45
CA LEU A 294 -2.07 -19.74 15.58
C LEU A 294 -1.60 -19.76 17.04
N ARG A 295 -2.29 -19.05 17.94
CA ARG A 295 -1.98 -19.05 19.38
C ARG A 295 -2.28 -20.39 20.04
N MET A 296 -3.42 -21.00 19.73
CA MET A 296 -3.83 -22.23 20.42
C MET A 296 -3.10 -23.49 19.94
N ASN A 297 -2.27 -23.40 18.88
CA ASN A 297 -1.66 -24.55 18.21
C ASN A 297 -2.68 -25.65 17.88
N GLU A 298 -3.95 -25.27 17.72
CA GLU A 298 -5.00 -26.21 17.38
C GLU A 298 -4.81 -26.64 15.93
N SER A 299 -5.15 -27.90 15.64
CA SER A 299 -5.30 -28.33 14.26
C SER A 299 -6.22 -27.34 13.56
N PRO A 300 -5.90 -26.88 12.34
CA PRO A 300 -6.65 -25.83 11.69
C PRO A 300 -8.13 -26.20 11.77
N PRO A 301 -8.96 -25.33 12.36
CA PRO A 301 -10.34 -25.70 12.56
C PRO A 301 -10.99 -26.02 11.22
N SER A 302 -12.10 -26.75 11.29
CA SER A 302 -12.87 -27.12 10.09
C SER A 302 -13.06 -25.91 9.17
N ALA A 303 -13.26 -26.15 7.87
CA ALA A 303 -13.37 -25.12 6.82
C ALA A 303 -14.44 -24.02 7.04
N HIS A 304 -15.08 -23.97 8.21
CA HIS A 304 -16.14 -23.07 8.62
C HIS A 304 -15.73 -21.99 9.64
N GLU A 305 -14.50 -21.98 10.18
CA GLU A 305 -14.12 -21.02 11.23
C GLU A 305 -13.43 -19.72 10.74
N PHE A 306 -12.95 -19.66 9.48
CA PHE A 306 -12.31 -18.45 8.91
C PHE A 306 -13.11 -17.82 7.78
N THR A 307 -14.44 -17.88 7.88
CA THR A 307 -15.33 -17.34 6.86
C THR A 307 -15.26 -15.83 6.77
N GLU A 308 -14.91 -15.14 7.85
CA GLU A 308 -14.92 -13.68 7.89
C GLU A 308 -13.90 -13.06 6.92
N GLU A 309 -12.63 -13.50 6.96
CA GLU A 309 -11.61 -13.02 6.03
C GLU A 309 -12.00 -13.31 4.56
N GLU A 310 -12.66 -14.44 4.32
CA GLU A 310 -13.11 -14.86 2.99
C GLU A 310 -14.31 -14.03 2.50
N GLU A 311 -15.24 -13.67 3.38
CA GLU A 311 -16.37 -12.77 3.08
C GLU A 311 -15.88 -11.37 2.72
N TRP A 312 -14.93 -10.84 3.49
CA TRP A 312 -14.30 -9.56 3.18
C TRP A 312 -13.46 -9.62 1.90
N THR A 313 -12.74 -10.72 1.66
CA THR A 313 -12.01 -10.94 0.40
C THR A 313 -12.95 -11.00 -0.79
N LEU A 314 -14.08 -11.68 -0.65
CA LEU A 314 -15.15 -11.73 -1.65
C LEU A 314 -15.70 -10.33 -1.92
N LEU A 315 -15.94 -9.52 -0.88
CA LEU A 315 -16.38 -8.14 -1.04
C LEU A 315 -15.35 -7.30 -1.81
N LEU A 316 -14.06 -7.43 -1.49
CA LEU A 316 -12.98 -6.77 -2.22
C LEU A 316 -12.98 -7.16 -3.70
N LEU A 317 -13.13 -8.46 -4.00
CA LEU A 317 -13.23 -8.96 -5.37
C LEU A 317 -14.41 -8.36 -6.13
N ARG A 318 -15.58 -8.22 -5.47
CA ARG A 318 -16.77 -7.60 -6.07
C ARG A 318 -16.55 -6.11 -6.38
N ILE A 319 -15.81 -5.39 -5.53
CA ILE A 319 -15.44 -3.99 -5.75
C ILE A 319 -14.50 -3.89 -6.95
N VAL A 320 -13.39 -4.63 -6.99
CA VAL A 320 -12.40 -4.52 -8.08
C VAL A 320 -12.95 -4.99 -9.43
N LYS A 321 -13.96 -5.88 -9.45
CA LYS A 321 -14.68 -6.25 -10.67
C LYS A 321 -15.63 -5.17 -11.16
N GLY A 322 -16.11 -4.31 -10.25
CA GLY A 322 -16.96 -3.17 -10.59
C GLY A 322 -16.21 -1.92 -11.04
N THR A 323 -14.88 -1.91 -10.97
CA THR A 323 -14.02 -0.80 -11.41
C THR A 323 -13.49 -0.98 -12.83
N ASP A 324 -13.10 0.15 -13.43
CA ASP A 324 -12.46 0.18 -14.75
C ASP A 324 -10.95 -0.05 -14.58
N MET A 325 -10.45 -1.18 -15.10
CA MET A 325 -9.03 -1.53 -15.03
C MET A 325 -8.11 -0.46 -15.65
N GLN A 326 -8.52 0.18 -16.75
CA GLN A 326 -7.72 1.22 -17.41
C GLN A 326 -7.64 2.48 -16.53
N LYS A 327 -8.72 2.81 -15.82
CA LYS A 327 -8.69 3.89 -14.82
C LYS A 327 -7.78 3.55 -13.66
N SER A 328 -7.83 2.31 -13.14
CA SER A 328 -6.91 1.85 -12.09
C SER A 328 -5.44 2.08 -12.46
N LEU A 329 -5.05 1.73 -13.70
CA LEU A 329 -3.68 1.91 -14.20
C LEU A 329 -3.22 3.36 -14.32
N THR A 330 -4.14 4.31 -14.46
CA THR A 330 -3.79 5.73 -14.70
C THR A 330 -4.01 6.61 -13.46
N MET A 331 -4.92 6.21 -12.57
CA MET A 331 -5.29 6.97 -11.38
C MET A 331 -4.56 6.52 -10.11
N ASN A 332 -4.07 5.28 -10.05
CA ASN A 332 -3.49 4.75 -8.81
C ASN A 332 -1.98 5.01 -8.66
N ASN A 333 -1.36 5.79 -9.54
CA ASN A 333 0.10 5.97 -9.61
C ASN A 333 0.78 6.48 -8.33
N TYR A 334 0.03 7.12 -7.43
CA TYR A 334 0.57 7.71 -6.21
C TYR A 334 -0.23 7.35 -4.95
N THR A 335 -0.81 6.17 -4.96
CA THR A 335 -1.59 5.62 -3.85
C THR A 335 -1.38 4.10 -3.79
N ILE A 336 -1.95 3.43 -2.79
CA ILE A 336 -1.89 1.97 -2.71
C ILE A 336 -2.90 1.41 -3.71
N GLY A 337 -2.40 0.70 -4.71
CA GLY A 337 -3.23 0.19 -5.79
C GLY A 337 -4.03 -1.06 -5.42
N PHE A 338 -5.06 -1.38 -6.22
CA PHE A 338 -5.85 -2.60 -6.07
C PHE A 338 -4.99 -3.86 -6.15
N SER A 339 -3.92 -3.84 -6.94
CA SER A 339 -3.01 -4.99 -7.06
C SER A 339 -2.32 -5.31 -5.72
N GLY A 340 -1.89 -4.28 -4.98
CA GLY A 340 -1.39 -4.41 -3.61
C GLY A 340 -2.45 -4.90 -2.63
N LEU A 341 -3.65 -4.31 -2.66
CA LEU A 341 -4.77 -4.70 -1.78
C LEU A 341 -5.19 -6.16 -1.97
N LEU A 342 -5.25 -6.63 -3.20
CA LEU A 342 -5.60 -8.01 -3.52
C LEU A 342 -4.51 -8.99 -3.07
N LEU A 343 -3.23 -8.62 -3.19
CA LEU A 343 -2.13 -9.43 -2.67
C LEU A 343 -2.22 -9.56 -1.14
N THR A 344 -2.52 -8.47 -0.44
CA THR A 344 -2.77 -8.48 1.00
C THR A 344 -3.90 -9.42 1.38
N ALA A 345 -5.04 -9.33 0.68
CA ALA A 345 -6.18 -10.21 0.90
C ALA A 345 -5.82 -11.68 0.62
N LEU A 346 -5.03 -11.96 -0.42
CA LEU A 346 -4.59 -13.31 -0.77
C LEU A 346 -3.77 -13.99 0.34
N LEU A 347 -2.99 -13.22 1.11
CA LEU A 347 -2.20 -13.70 2.26
C LEU A 347 -3.06 -13.98 3.51
N ARG A 348 -4.36 -13.65 3.50
CA ARG A 348 -5.31 -13.98 4.58
C ARG A 348 -6.43 -14.91 4.12
N CYS A 349 -6.74 -14.90 2.83
CA CYS A 349 -7.72 -15.77 2.23
C CYS A 349 -7.21 -17.22 2.16
N ARG A 350 -7.94 -18.19 2.72
CA ARG A 350 -7.57 -19.61 2.68
C ARG A 350 -8.23 -20.37 1.52
N SER A 351 -9.33 -19.83 1.00
CA SER A 351 -10.04 -20.30 -0.18
C SER A 351 -9.17 -20.23 -1.44
N HIS A 352 -8.95 -21.39 -2.05
CA HIS A 352 -8.23 -21.48 -3.32
C HIS A 352 -9.03 -20.87 -4.46
N SER A 353 -10.36 -21.00 -4.48
CA SER A 353 -11.20 -20.42 -5.54
C SER A 353 -11.12 -18.89 -5.54
N LEU A 354 -11.24 -18.25 -4.38
CA LEU A 354 -11.06 -16.80 -4.27
C LEU A 354 -9.64 -16.37 -4.63
N GLY A 355 -8.63 -17.17 -4.25
CA GLY A 355 -7.25 -16.94 -4.65
C GLY A 355 -7.03 -16.97 -6.17
N LEU A 356 -7.69 -17.88 -6.88
CA LEU A 356 -7.68 -17.93 -8.33
C LEU A 356 -8.38 -16.73 -8.96
N GLU A 357 -9.48 -16.25 -8.38
CA GLU A 357 -10.17 -15.04 -8.84
C GLU A 357 -9.30 -13.79 -8.70
N ILE A 358 -8.56 -13.66 -7.59
CA ILE A 358 -7.55 -12.61 -7.41
C ILE A 358 -6.49 -12.68 -8.51
N GLN A 359 -5.93 -13.87 -8.74
CA GLN A 359 -4.92 -14.09 -9.78
C GLN A 359 -5.47 -13.77 -11.18
N ASN A 360 -6.70 -14.15 -11.48
CA ASN A 360 -7.35 -13.89 -12.77
C ASN A 360 -7.53 -12.38 -13.00
N TRP A 361 -7.94 -11.63 -11.98
CA TRP A 361 -8.06 -10.18 -12.07
C TRP A 361 -6.69 -9.52 -12.31
N LEU A 362 -5.65 -9.93 -11.57
CA LEU A 362 -4.26 -9.45 -11.76
C LEU A 362 -3.73 -9.80 -13.16
N GLN A 363 -4.04 -10.99 -13.66
CA GLN A 363 -3.69 -11.41 -15.01
C GLN A 363 -4.42 -10.55 -16.06
N GLY A 364 -5.70 -10.24 -15.85
CA GLY A 364 -6.46 -9.31 -16.70
C GLY A 364 -5.81 -7.93 -16.78
N LEU A 365 -5.37 -7.40 -15.64
CA LEU A 365 -4.64 -6.13 -15.57
C LEU A 365 -3.29 -6.19 -16.31
N ALA A 366 -2.58 -7.32 -16.20
CA ALA A 366 -1.30 -7.53 -16.88
C ALA A 366 -1.46 -7.70 -18.40
N ASN A 367 -2.57 -8.28 -18.86
CA ASN A 367 -2.89 -8.44 -20.27
C ASN A 367 -3.11 -7.09 -20.98
N LEU A 368 -3.36 -6.01 -20.24
CA LEU A 368 -3.37 -4.64 -20.76
C LEU A 368 -1.96 -4.07 -21.02
N GLN A 369 -0.91 -4.90 -20.89
CA GLN A 369 0.50 -4.54 -21.07
C GLN A 369 0.96 -3.42 -20.13
N SER A 370 0.39 -3.37 -18.92
CA SER A 370 0.77 -2.42 -17.90
C SER A 370 2.06 -2.83 -17.18
N THR A 371 2.86 -1.84 -16.80
CA THR A 371 4.13 -2.06 -16.10
C THR A 371 3.96 -2.05 -14.58
N GLU A 372 3.08 -1.19 -14.07
CA GLU A 372 2.84 -0.98 -12.66
C GLU A 372 1.40 -0.57 -12.36
N GLU A 373 0.97 -0.78 -11.12
CA GLU A 373 -0.26 -0.24 -10.55
C GLU A 373 0.00 0.03 -9.06
N GLY A 374 -0.40 1.20 -8.55
CA GLY A 374 -0.08 1.56 -7.16
C GLY A 374 1.41 1.81 -6.89
N ALA A 375 2.16 2.28 -7.90
CA ALA A 375 3.63 2.39 -7.89
C ALA A 375 4.37 1.06 -7.63
N PHE A 376 3.71 -0.08 -7.81
CA PHE A 376 4.30 -1.41 -7.64
C PHE A 376 4.29 -2.21 -8.97
N PRO A 377 5.35 -2.96 -9.31
CA PRO A 377 5.42 -3.71 -10.56
C PRO A 377 4.39 -4.83 -10.65
N LEU A 378 3.51 -4.75 -11.63
CA LEU A 378 2.38 -5.68 -11.73
C LEU A 378 2.83 -7.13 -11.98
N TYR A 379 3.88 -7.30 -12.78
CA TYR A 379 4.44 -8.63 -13.05
C TYR A 379 4.99 -9.30 -11.78
N GLN A 380 5.55 -8.54 -10.84
CA GLN A 380 5.99 -9.09 -9.56
C GLN A 380 4.79 -9.48 -8.70
N THR A 381 3.78 -8.60 -8.58
CA THR A 381 2.55 -8.91 -7.84
C THR A 381 1.87 -10.16 -8.38
N LEU A 382 1.75 -10.27 -9.70
CA LEU A 382 1.15 -11.44 -10.36
C LEU A 382 1.99 -12.71 -10.16
N GLY A 383 3.32 -12.62 -10.28
CA GLY A 383 4.22 -13.76 -10.03
C GLY A 383 4.09 -14.28 -8.60
N VAL A 384 4.02 -13.37 -7.61
CA VAL A 384 3.82 -13.72 -6.21
C VAL A 384 2.44 -14.34 -5.98
N ALA A 385 1.38 -13.77 -6.56
CA ALA A 385 0.03 -14.34 -6.45
C ALA A 385 -0.04 -15.76 -7.02
N LYS A 386 0.60 -16.00 -8.18
CA LYS A 386 0.73 -17.35 -8.78
C LYS A 386 1.48 -18.30 -7.85
N ALA A 387 2.59 -17.87 -7.27
CA ALA A 387 3.36 -18.68 -6.34
C ALA A 387 2.56 -19.04 -5.07
N ILE A 388 1.79 -18.10 -4.53
CA ILE A 388 0.90 -18.37 -3.38
C ILE A 388 -0.19 -19.37 -3.75
N ASN A 389 -0.84 -19.23 -4.91
CA ASN A 389 -1.89 -20.18 -5.33
C ASN A 389 -1.34 -21.59 -5.59
N ARG A 390 -0.12 -21.72 -6.13
CA ARG A 390 0.56 -23.03 -6.25
C ARG A 390 0.75 -23.70 -4.88
N GLN A 391 0.99 -22.94 -3.81
CA GLN A 391 1.03 -23.52 -2.45
C GLN A 391 -0.36 -23.96 -2.00
N LYS A 392 -1.42 -23.20 -2.32
CA LYS A 392 -2.81 -23.58 -2.00
C LYS A 392 -3.25 -24.86 -2.72
N GLU A 393 -2.79 -25.09 -3.96
CA GLU A 393 -3.02 -26.34 -4.72
C GLU A 393 -2.50 -27.58 -3.98
N ILE A 394 -1.40 -27.44 -3.24
CA ILE A 394 -0.82 -28.51 -2.42
C ILE A 394 -1.22 -28.40 -0.94
N TYR A 395 -2.36 -27.75 -0.66
CA TYR A 395 -2.95 -27.63 0.67
C TYR A 395 -2.09 -26.89 1.70
N ARG A 396 -1.34 -25.89 1.25
CA ARG A 396 -0.57 -24.98 2.12
C ARG A 396 -1.12 -23.56 2.02
N ASP A 397 -1.40 -22.95 3.16
CA ASP A 397 -1.75 -21.54 3.22
C ASP A 397 -0.51 -20.70 3.49
N VAL A 398 -0.21 -19.77 2.59
CA VAL A 398 0.83 -18.76 2.80
C VAL A 398 0.22 -17.60 3.58
N LEU A 399 0.78 -17.30 4.74
CA LEU A 399 0.32 -16.25 5.66
C LEU A 399 1.25 -15.02 5.63
N GLY A 400 2.45 -15.16 5.09
CA GLY A 400 3.32 -14.03 4.79
C GLY A 400 4.39 -14.37 3.76
N ALA A 401 4.87 -13.33 3.09
CA ALA A 401 5.93 -13.42 2.09
C ALA A 401 6.98 -12.32 2.37
N THR A 402 8.19 -12.73 2.69
CA THR A 402 9.31 -11.83 3.00
C THR A 402 10.46 -12.06 2.03
N GLN A 403 11.40 -11.12 1.95
CA GLN A 403 12.68 -11.41 1.32
C GLN A 403 13.59 -12.19 2.27
N PRO A 404 14.47 -13.08 1.76
CA PRO A 404 15.48 -13.74 2.59
C PRO A 404 16.48 -12.77 3.22
N VAL A 405 16.78 -11.68 2.52
CA VAL A 405 17.72 -10.62 2.95
C VAL A 405 17.09 -9.28 2.62
N ASP A 406 17.20 -8.30 3.51
CA ASP A 406 16.73 -6.94 3.21
C ASP A 406 17.72 -6.23 2.29
N ASP A 407 17.21 -5.56 1.26
CA ASP A 407 17.98 -4.76 0.31
C ASP A 407 17.74 -3.25 0.47
N ASP A 408 17.25 -2.81 1.63
CA ASP A 408 16.88 -1.42 1.93
C ASP A 408 15.83 -0.83 0.97
N GLY A 409 15.08 -1.68 0.26
CA GLY A 409 14.09 -1.26 -0.74
C GLY A 409 14.66 -1.23 -2.16
N GLY A 410 15.90 -1.70 -2.32
CA GLY A 410 16.55 -1.92 -3.59
C GLY A 410 17.08 -0.64 -4.23
N THR A 411 17.17 -0.64 -5.56
CA THR A 411 17.71 0.49 -6.32
C THR A 411 16.60 1.33 -6.93
N PRO A 412 16.75 2.67 -7.04
CA PRO A 412 15.74 3.48 -7.69
C PRO A 412 15.44 3.05 -9.15
N LYS A 413 14.17 3.16 -9.52
CA LYS A 413 13.51 2.74 -10.77
C LYS A 413 13.87 3.61 -11.99
N PHE A 414 15.15 3.88 -12.21
CA PHE A 414 15.62 4.74 -13.31
C PHE A 414 15.53 4.06 -14.67
N ASN A 415 15.81 2.76 -14.72
CA ASN A 415 15.90 1.97 -15.95
C ASN A 415 14.95 0.75 -15.94
N ALA A 416 14.14 0.58 -14.89
CA ALA A 416 13.20 -0.53 -14.72
C ALA A 416 12.03 -0.06 -13.84
N TYR A 417 10.96 -0.86 -13.81
CA TYR A 417 9.78 -0.53 -13.01
C TYR A 417 9.83 -1.09 -11.58
N ASN A 418 10.71 -2.05 -11.31
CA ASN A 418 10.97 -2.60 -9.98
C ASN A 418 12.17 -1.92 -9.33
N SER A 419 12.06 -1.59 -8.05
CA SER A 419 13.21 -1.17 -7.25
C SER A 419 13.96 -2.37 -6.67
N GLN A 420 13.21 -3.42 -6.31
CA GLN A 420 13.72 -4.67 -5.75
C GLN A 420 13.60 -5.80 -6.77
N PRO A 421 14.65 -6.59 -7.04
CA PRO A 421 14.56 -7.76 -7.90
C PRO A 421 13.97 -8.95 -7.13
N ILE A 422 12.63 -9.04 -7.09
CA ILE A 422 11.92 -10.14 -6.43
C ILE A 422 12.00 -11.40 -7.30
N SER A 423 13.07 -12.17 -7.16
CA SER A 423 13.26 -13.46 -7.84
C SER A 423 13.05 -14.66 -6.91
N THR A 424 13.24 -14.44 -5.60
CA THR A 424 13.07 -15.44 -4.56
C THR A 424 12.42 -14.78 -3.35
N LEU A 425 11.43 -15.44 -2.76
CA LEU A 425 10.78 -15.03 -1.52
C LEU A 425 10.84 -16.15 -0.49
N LEU A 426 10.84 -15.79 0.78
CA LEU A 426 10.62 -16.70 1.89
C LEU A 426 9.14 -16.68 2.25
N PHE A 427 8.46 -17.80 2.04
CA PHE A 427 7.05 -17.97 2.39
C PHE A 427 6.93 -18.54 3.78
N HIS A 428 6.07 -17.93 4.59
CA HIS A 428 5.71 -18.37 5.94
C HIS A 428 4.25 -18.79 5.93
N GLY A 429 3.96 -19.98 6.42
CA GLY A 429 2.60 -20.49 6.31
C GLY A 429 2.33 -21.79 7.05
N ILE A 430 1.13 -22.32 6.87
CA ILE A 430 0.65 -23.52 7.54
C ILE A 430 0.24 -24.59 6.54
N CYS A 431 0.62 -25.83 6.81
CA CYS A 431 0.13 -27.00 6.08
C CYS A 431 -1.26 -27.38 6.60
N LYS A 432 -2.29 -27.38 5.74
CA LYS A 432 -3.68 -27.65 6.17
C LYS A 432 -3.87 -29.05 6.76
N TYR A 433 -3.13 -30.05 6.26
CA TYR A 433 -3.28 -31.44 6.73
C TYR A 433 -2.65 -31.69 8.09
N SER A 434 -1.45 -31.16 8.32
CA SER A 434 -0.69 -31.45 9.54
C SER A 434 -0.83 -30.35 10.60
N GLY A 435 -1.33 -29.18 10.24
CA GLY A 435 -1.26 -27.97 11.07
C GLY A 435 0.17 -27.45 11.26
N ALA A 436 1.17 -28.07 10.64
CA ALA A 436 2.56 -27.70 10.83
C ALA A 436 2.87 -26.37 10.13
N LEU A 437 3.57 -25.49 10.85
CA LEU A 437 4.14 -24.27 10.28
C LEU A 437 5.31 -24.62 9.35
N PHE A 438 5.47 -23.86 8.27
CA PHE A 438 6.58 -23.99 7.34
C PHE A 438 7.18 -22.62 7.01
N SER A 439 8.47 -22.62 6.69
CA SER A 439 9.17 -21.50 6.08
C SER A 439 9.99 -22.03 4.90
N GLU A 440 9.75 -21.53 3.68
CA GLU A 440 10.37 -22.08 2.47
C GLU A 440 10.75 -20.98 1.48
N CYS A 441 11.95 -21.09 0.90
CA CYS A 441 12.38 -20.23 -0.20
C CYS A 441 11.72 -20.68 -1.50
N VAL A 442 10.95 -19.79 -2.11
CA VAL A 442 10.23 -20.01 -3.36
C VAL A 442 10.75 -19.06 -4.43
N SER A 443 11.15 -19.62 -5.58
CA SER A 443 11.47 -18.83 -6.76
C SER A 443 10.19 -18.36 -7.44
N ILE A 444 10.18 -17.07 -7.82
CA ILE A 444 9.04 -16.45 -8.48
C ILE A 444 9.28 -16.44 -9.98
N ASP A 445 8.37 -17.08 -10.73
CA ASP A 445 8.36 -17.00 -12.18
C ASP A 445 7.79 -15.63 -12.60
N ILE A 446 8.66 -14.77 -13.14
CA ILE A 446 8.33 -13.45 -13.68
C ILE A 446 8.27 -13.48 -15.20
#